data_AF-A0A0F9JKW8-F1
#
_entry.id   AF-A0A0F9JKW8-F1
#
_cell.length_a   1.000
_cell.length_b   1.000
_cell.length_c   1.000
_cell.angle_alpha   90.00
_cell.angle_beta   90.00
_cell.angle_gamma   90.00
#
_symmetry.space_group_name_H-M   'P 1'
#
loop_
_entity.id
_entity.type
_entity.pdbx_description
1 polymer ?
#
loop_
_entity_poly.entity_id
_entity_poly.type
_entity_poly.pdbx_seq_one_letter_code
_entity_poly.pdbx_strand_id
1 'polypeptide(L)'
;FITEEWVSELFGKVESFIETRKAFSIDSSKLQALLDSPISLDVVAQVLDYSKACMPSEVNEIFSWLEELPFDIRQKTKASAPFRKLWSSLEDYIYGNNNEPEIIEESEVVEPAAVTKSSVINSWNDWFKLYASGDLINFDLISEWQPCDFDIKFITEAISTSADAESIRNIAPHLLSWLDDNKVETTSTFWLGLIELIAMDDETSYITIGLMRDLIQGLLNTPHSKEQYSSAIEAFEVVVKVEISRKSLPVIIEFSEMLFDYAIKSPEVLRYPLWNGICQYSITHWSDIDFELQTVLKWLDKHIAPENKSFDHLVIEDSSSNEETKVSLEDKLIGISTLTEKAGQRAAEMLQSLFPGVLVKLNHDKVATDKLKNLASSADYFIFCNKSAAHQSYYAVKAINKDIIYCDGKGSSSIIRALTDFIN
;
A
#
# COMPACT_ATOMS: atom_id res chain seq x y z
N PHE A 1 -17.58 30.84 43.93
CA PHE A 1 -18.23 31.95 43.21
C PHE A 1 -17.24 32.48 42.20
N ILE A 2 -17.44 32.16 40.92
CA ILE A 2 -16.67 32.77 39.83
C ILE A 2 -17.28 34.15 39.61
N THR A 3 -16.47 35.20 39.67
CA THR A 3 -16.94 36.58 39.51
C THR A 3 -17.23 36.87 38.04
N GLU A 4 -18.24 37.69 37.75
CA GLU A 4 -18.58 38.08 36.37
C GLU A 4 -17.42 38.78 35.65
N GLU A 5 -16.54 39.46 36.40
CA GLU A 5 -15.29 40.02 35.89
C GLU A 5 -14.34 38.95 35.35
N TRP A 6 -14.18 37.83 36.06
CA TRP A 6 -13.29 36.75 35.62
C TRP A 6 -13.81 36.09 34.34
N VAL A 7 -15.14 35.91 34.24
CA VAL A 7 -15.78 35.38 33.03
C VAL A 7 -15.61 36.34 31.86
N SER A 8 -15.84 37.64 32.06
CA SER A 8 -15.65 38.64 31.01
C SER A 8 -14.19 38.73 30.54
N GLU A 9 -13.23 38.64 31.47
CA GLU A 9 -11.80 38.66 31.13
C GLU A 9 -11.39 37.39 30.35
N LEU A 10 -11.94 36.24 30.70
CA LEU A 10 -11.73 34.99 29.97
C LEU A 10 -12.33 35.06 28.56
N PHE A 11 -13.56 35.56 28.41
CA PHE A 11 -14.19 35.74 27.10
C PHE A 11 -13.41 36.72 26.22
N GLY A 12 -12.93 37.84 26.77
CA GLY A 12 -12.09 38.77 26.02
C GLY A 12 -10.77 38.15 25.56
N LYS A 13 -10.14 37.30 26.39
CA LYS A 13 -8.92 36.56 26.00
C LYS A 13 -9.20 35.50 24.94
N VAL A 14 -10.33 34.80 25.02
CA VAL A 14 -10.74 33.79 24.03
C VAL A 14 -11.10 34.45 22.69
N GLU A 15 -11.84 35.56 22.69
CA GLU A 15 -12.14 36.31 21.46
C GLU A 15 -10.87 36.89 20.83
N SER A 16 -9.97 37.48 21.63
CA SER A 16 -8.67 37.94 21.14
C SER A 16 -7.84 36.79 20.57
N PHE A 17 -7.84 35.61 21.22
CA PHE A 17 -7.15 34.43 20.71
C PHE A 17 -7.76 33.92 19.38
N ILE A 18 -9.09 33.91 19.27
CA ILE A 18 -9.80 33.52 18.04
C ILE A 18 -9.56 34.53 16.91
N GLU A 19 -9.58 35.83 17.20
CA GLU A 19 -9.24 36.87 16.22
C GLU A 19 -7.79 36.77 15.76
N THR A 20 -6.85 36.53 16.69
CA THR A 20 -5.43 36.33 16.37
C THR A 20 -5.24 35.08 15.51
N ARG A 21 -5.98 33.99 15.78
CA ARG A 21 -5.92 32.75 15.00
C ARG A 21 -6.57 32.90 13.61
N LYS A 22 -7.62 33.72 13.48
CA LYS A 22 -8.21 34.08 12.18
C LYS A 22 -7.32 35.03 11.36
N ALA A 23 -6.47 35.81 12.02
CA ALA A 23 -5.48 36.67 11.35
C ALA A 23 -4.25 35.91 10.85
N PHE A 24 -3.97 34.72 11.38
CA PHE A 24 -3.02 33.77 10.78
C PHE A 24 -3.76 32.91 9.74
N SER A 25 -3.88 33.41 8.51
CA SER A 25 -4.04 32.49 7.38
C SER A 25 -2.71 31.76 7.24
N ILE A 26 -2.70 30.46 7.56
CA ILE A 26 -1.66 29.59 7.03
C ILE A 26 -1.96 29.55 5.53
N ASP A 27 -1.24 30.37 4.76
CA ASP A 27 -1.24 30.22 3.31
C ASP A 27 -0.87 28.76 3.03
N SER A 28 -1.75 28.04 2.33
CA SER A 28 -1.44 26.66 1.93
C SER A 28 -0.11 26.69 1.20
N SER A 29 0.78 25.74 1.53
CA SER A 29 2.08 25.66 0.86
C SER A 29 1.82 25.60 -0.65
N LYS A 30 2.72 26.20 -1.44
CA LYS A 30 2.57 26.21 -2.91
C LYS A 30 2.39 24.78 -3.45
N LEU A 31 3.02 23.79 -2.79
CA LEU A 31 2.79 22.38 -3.07
C LEU A 31 1.35 21.96 -2.78
N GLN A 32 0.84 22.16 -1.56
CA GLN A 32 -0.53 21.77 -1.19
C GLN A 32 -1.58 22.38 -2.14
N ALA A 33 -1.41 23.65 -2.51
CA ALA A 33 -2.29 24.31 -3.49
C ALA A 33 -2.26 23.64 -4.87
N LEU A 34 -1.11 23.11 -5.29
CA LEU A 34 -0.98 22.34 -6.53
C LEU A 34 -1.60 20.94 -6.41
N LEU A 35 -1.42 20.27 -5.27
CA LEU A 35 -1.94 18.91 -5.05
C LEU A 35 -3.47 18.88 -4.92
N ASP A 36 -4.07 19.93 -4.33
CA ASP A 36 -5.51 20.11 -4.18
C ASP A 36 -6.20 20.58 -5.49
N SER A 37 -5.42 20.96 -6.50
CA SER A 37 -5.96 21.43 -7.77
C SER A 37 -6.57 20.27 -8.59
N PRO A 38 -7.63 20.52 -9.38
CA PRO A 38 -8.20 19.49 -10.25
C PRO A 38 -7.16 18.86 -11.17
N ILE A 39 -7.05 17.53 -11.13
CA ILE A 39 -6.04 16.78 -11.88
C ILE A 39 -6.14 17.05 -13.38
N SER A 40 -5.06 17.56 -13.96
CA SER A 40 -4.91 17.80 -15.39
C SER A 40 -3.43 17.73 -15.78
N LEU A 41 -3.11 17.55 -17.07
CA LEU A 41 -1.72 17.53 -17.54
C LEU A 41 -0.96 18.81 -17.22
N ASP A 42 -1.65 19.95 -17.17
CA ASP A 42 -1.05 21.24 -16.82
C ASP A 42 -0.65 21.29 -15.33
N VAL A 43 -1.54 20.84 -14.44
CA VAL A 43 -1.25 20.71 -13.01
C VAL A 43 -0.10 19.73 -12.77
N VAL A 44 -0.09 18.58 -13.46
CA VAL A 44 1.01 17.61 -13.37
C VAL A 44 2.34 18.22 -13.84
N ALA A 45 2.32 19.01 -14.91
CA ALA A 45 3.52 19.73 -15.37
C ALA A 45 4.01 20.74 -14.31
N GLN A 46 3.10 21.45 -13.65
CA GLN A 46 3.43 22.38 -12.58
C GLN A 46 3.98 21.69 -11.32
N VAL A 47 3.43 20.53 -10.94
CA VAL A 47 3.93 19.70 -9.83
C VAL A 47 5.33 19.16 -10.14
N LEU A 48 5.56 18.65 -11.36
CA LEU A 48 6.89 18.19 -11.79
C LEU A 48 7.89 19.33 -11.95
N ASP A 49 7.44 20.54 -12.28
CA ASP A 49 8.32 21.71 -12.30
C ASP A 49 8.67 22.18 -10.89
N TYR A 50 7.69 22.15 -9.96
CA TYR A 50 7.90 22.40 -8.54
C TYR A 50 8.94 21.45 -7.94
N SER A 51 8.90 20.18 -8.33
CA SER A 51 9.80 19.15 -7.79
C SER A 51 11.30 19.38 -8.08
N LYS A 52 11.65 20.26 -9.02
CA LYS A 52 13.05 20.64 -9.29
C LYS A 52 13.72 21.37 -8.13
N ALA A 53 12.93 22.02 -7.29
CA ALA A 53 13.41 22.87 -6.20
C ALA A 53 12.62 22.64 -4.90
N CYS A 54 11.91 21.52 -4.80
CA CYS A 54 11.18 21.17 -3.59
C CYS A 54 12.14 20.74 -2.47
N MET A 55 11.68 20.85 -1.24
CA MET A 55 12.44 20.36 -0.09
C MET A 55 12.50 18.82 -0.11
N PRO A 56 13.57 18.20 0.40
CA PRO A 56 13.67 16.74 0.59
C PRO A 56 12.42 16.09 1.20
N SER A 57 11.82 16.74 2.20
CA SER A 57 10.61 16.27 2.90
C SER A 57 9.36 16.25 2.03
N GLU A 58 9.31 17.06 0.97
CA GLU A 58 8.17 17.17 0.06
C GLU A 58 8.22 16.13 -1.08
N VAL A 59 9.37 15.47 -1.28
CA VAL A 59 9.57 14.55 -2.41
C VAL A 59 8.66 13.33 -2.31
N ASN A 60 8.47 12.79 -1.10
CA ASN A 60 7.57 11.66 -0.85
C ASN A 60 6.12 12.00 -1.19
N GLU A 61 5.67 13.19 -0.81
CA GLU A 61 4.30 13.66 -1.03
C GLU A 61 4.03 13.89 -2.52
N ILE A 62 4.96 14.57 -3.22
CA ILE A 62 4.91 14.75 -4.68
C ILE A 62 4.88 13.41 -5.39
N PHE A 63 5.77 12.49 -5.01
CA PHE A 63 5.88 11.19 -5.65
C PHE A 63 4.63 10.33 -5.45
N SER A 64 4.11 10.28 -4.22
CA SER A 64 2.85 9.58 -3.92
C SER A 64 1.69 10.15 -4.72
N TRP A 65 1.59 11.47 -4.84
CA TRP A 65 0.52 12.10 -5.62
C TRP A 65 0.62 11.77 -7.12
N LEU A 66 1.84 11.76 -7.67
CA LEU A 66 2.09 11.36 -9.06
C LEU A 66 1.69 9.91 -9.33
N GLU A 67 1.96 8.99 -8.40
CA GLU A 67 1.58 7.58 -8.53
C GLU A 67 0.06 7.35 -8.43
N GLU A 68 -0.70 8.23 -7.77
CA GLU A 68 -2.17 8.15 -7.68
C GLU A 68 -2.89 8.80 -8.89
N LEU A 69 -2.17 9.34 -9.87
CA LEU A 69 -2.77 9.95 -11.06
C LEU A 69 -3.55 8.93 -11.93
N PRO A 70 -4.63 9.37 -12.61
CA PRO A 70 -5.35 8.54 -13.59
C PRO A 70 -4.42 8.00 -14.69
N PHE A 71 -4.67 6.77 -15.13
CA PHE A 71 -3.82 6.05 -16.09
C PHE A 71 -3.50 6.85 -17.35
N ASP A 72 -4.49 7.49 -17.96
CA ASP A 72 -4.33 8.24 -19.20
C ASP A 72 -3.44 9.50 -19.02
N ILE A 73 -3.52 10.15 -17.86
CA ILE A 73 -2.68 11.28 -17.48
C ILE A 73 -1.26 10.81 -17.18
N ARG A 74 -1.07 9.68 -16.48
CA ARG A 74 0.25 9.09 -16.25
C ARG A 74 0.94 8.72 -17.56
N GLN A 75 0.22 8.07 -18.47
CA GLN A 75 0.72 7.71 -19.80
C GLN A 75 1.18 8.94 -20.60
N LYS A 76 0.32 9.97 -20.70
CA LYS A 76 0.64 11.22 -21.42
C LYS A 76 1.80 11.98 -20.78
N THR A 77 1.89 11.97 -19.45
CA THR A 77 3.01 12.59 -18.71
C THR A 77 4.32 11.84 -18.96
N LYS A 78 4.32 10.50 -18.82
CA LYS A 78 5.50 9.68 -19.10
C LYS A 78 5.83 9.63 -20.59
N ALA A 79 4.93 9.97 -21.52
CA ALA A 79 5.25 10.11 -22.95
C ALA A 79 6.11 11.35 -23.25
N SER A 80 6.01 12.42 -22.45
CA SER A 80 6.80 13.64 -22.58
C SER A 80 8.21 13.45 -22.01
N ALA A 81 9.25 13.61 -22.83
CA ALA A 81 10.64 13.38 -22.39
C ALA A 81 11.09 14.29 -21.22
N PRO A 82 10.77 15.60 -21.17
CA PRO A 82 11.07 16.45 -20.03
C PRO A 82 10.41 16.00 -18.73
N PHE A 83 9.12 15.63 -18.78
CA PHE A 83 8.36 15.21 -17.60
C PHE A 83 8.78 13.83 -17.13
N ARG A 84 9.03 12.90 -18.06
CA ARG A 84 9.61 11.59 -17.76
C ARG A 84 10.93 11.73 -17.01
N LYS A 85 11.80 12.66 -17.40
CA LYS A 85 13.09 12.87 -16.73
C LYS A 85 12.92 13.36 -15.28
N LEU A 86 11.99 14.28 -15.05
CA LEU A 86 11.72 14.82 -13.71
C LEU A 86 11.06 13.77 -12.81
N TRP A 87 10.09 13.04 -13.35
CA TRP A 87 9.46 11.93 -12.65
C TRP A 87 10.49 10.85 -12.30
N SER A 88 11.34 10.45 -13.23
CA SER A 88 12.41 9.47 -12.95
C SER A 88 13.43 9.99 -11.95
N SER A 89 13.70 11.30 -11.88
CA SER A 89 14.57 11.87 -10.84
C SER A 89 13.95 11.76 -9.44
N LEU A 90 12.62 11.86 -9.33
CA LEU A 90 11.90 11.63 -8.07
C LEU A 90 11.86 10.13 -7.74
N GLU A 91 11.63 9.26 -8.74
CA GLU A 91 11.75 7.80 -8.58
C GLU A 91 13.15 7.43 -8.07
N ASP A 92 14.21 7.99 -8.66
CA ASP A 92 15.60 7.75 -8.24
C ASP A 92 15.88 8.29 -6.83
N TYR A 93 15.25 9.39 -6.41
CA TYR A 93 15.39 9.90 -5.04
C TYR A 93 14.71 8.97 -4.01
N ILE A 94 13.52 8.48 -4.33
CA ILE A 94 12.72 7.61 -3.45
C ILE A 94 13.30 6.20 -3.39
N TYR A 95 13.81 5.69 -4.51
CA TYR A 95 14.23 4.29 -4.66
C TYR A 95 15.74 4.09 -4.79
N GLY A 96 16.53 5.16 -4.96
CA GLY A 96 17.96 5.09 -5.28
C GLY A 96 18.92 5.15 -4.09
N ASN A 97 18.47 5.45 -2.87
CA ASN A 97 19.33 5.40 -1.68
C ASN A 97 19.50 3.97 -1.17
N ASN A 98 20.34 3.22 -1.89
CA ASN A 98 21.02 2.02 -1.39
C ASN A 98 22.42 1.89 -2.02
N ASN A 99 23.16 3.00 -2.09
CA ASN A 99 24.62 3.01 -2.28
C ASN A 99 25.26 4.10 -1.41
N GLU A 100 26.46 3.81 -0.94
CA GLU A 100 27.30 4.43 0.11
C GLU A 100 27.31 5.97 0.26
N PRO A 101 27.63 6.48 1.48
CA PRO A 101 27.68 7.91 1.78
C PRO A 101 28.85 8.60 1.09
N GLU A 102 28.56 9.57 0.22
CA GLU A 102 29.55 10.59 -0.13
C GLU A 102 29.80 11.49 1.07
N ILE A 103 31.01 11.39 1.59
CA ILE A 103 31.59 12.28 2.59
C ILE A 103 31.59 13.70 2.01
N ILE A 104 30.77 14.58 2.58
CA ILE A 104 30.93 16.03 2.39
C ILE A 104 31.61 16.58 3.65
N GLU A 105 32.78 17.16 3.43
CA GLU A 105 33.68 17.74 4.42
C GLU A 105 33.00 18.87 5.23
N GLU A 106 33.41 18.95 6.50
CA GLU A 106 33.01 19.93 7.51
C GLU A 106 33.14 21.39 7.03
N SER A 107 32.07 22.18 7.19
CA SER A 107 32.18 23.57 7.64
C SER A 107 30.82 24.16 8.04
N GLU A 108 30.53 24.19 9.33
CA GLU A 108 30.25 25.42 10.11
C GLU A 108 29.69 25.01 11.48
N VAL A 109 30.53 25.17 12.50
CA VAL A 109 30.14 25.04 13.91
C VAL A 109 29.24 26.22 14.25
N VAL A 110 27.94 25.97 14.32
CA VAL A 110 27.00 26.83 15.04
C VAL A 110 26.74 26.18 16.38
N GLU A 111 27.15 26.85 17.45
CA GLU A 111 26.90 26.42 18.84
C GLU A 111 25.38 26.26 19.06
N PRO A 112 24.90 25.13 19.63
CA PRO A 112 23.50 25.02 19.97
C PRO A 112 23.24 25.84 21.24
N ALA A 113 22.41 26.88 21.09
CA ALA A 113 21.77 27.54 22.20
C ALA A 113 21.02 26.50 23.05
N ALA A 114 21.18 26.58 24.37
CA ALA A 114 20.65 25.64 25.33
C ALA A 114 19.12 25.45 25.19
N VAL A 115 18.71 24.32 24.63
CA VAL A 115 17.33 23.85 24.66
C VAL A 115 17.11 23.13 25.98
N THR A 116 16.15 23.62 26.74
CA THR A 116 15.57 23.01 27.94
C THR A 116 15.23 21.54 27.70
N LYS A 117 15.63 20.65 28.62
CA LYS A 117 15.35 19.20 28.61
C LYS A 117 13.87 18.89 28.32
N SER A 118 13.53 18.64 27.06
CA SER A 118 12.39 17.80 26.71
C SER A 118 12.86 16.34 26.73
N SER A 119 12.00 15.41 27.09
CA SER A 119 12.21 13.97 26.96
C SER A 119 12.60 13.65 25.51
N VAL A 120 13.88 13.33 25.26
CA VAL A 120 14.33 13.03 23.91
C VAL A 120 13.95 11.58 23.58
N ILE A 121 13.01 11.39 22.66
CA ILE A 121 12.65 10.08 22.13
C ILE A 121 13.77 9.64 21.17
N ASN A 122 14.55 8.63 21.57
CA ASN A 122 15.70 8.13 20.79
C ASN A 122 15.60 6.64 20.46
N SER A 123 14.48 6.00 20.80
CA SER A 123 14.26 4.58 20.56
C SER A 123 12.76 4.26 20.54
N TRP A 124 12.40 3.11 19.97
CA TRP A 124 11.04 2.57 20.05
C TRP A 124 10.59 2.39 21.51
N ASN A 125 11.49 1.93 22.39
CA ASN A 125 11.19 1.79 23.80
C ASN A 125 10.83 3.13 24.45
N ASP A 126 11.51 4.22 24.09
CA ASP A 126 11.21 5.55 24.63
C ASP A 126 9.88 6.07 24.09
N TRP A 127 9.61 5.85 22.79
CA TRP A 127 8.33 6.21 22.23
C TRP A 127 7.17 5.47 22.92
N PHE A 128 7.23 4.15 23.04
CA PHE A 128 6.19 3.36 23.71
C PHE A 128 6.03 3.70 25.20
N LYS A 129 7.01 4.36 25.84
CA LYS A 129 6.88 4.89 27.20
C LYS A 129 6.18 6.26 27.26
N LEU A 130 6.32 7.07 26.21
CA LEU A 130 6.02 8.51 26.24
C LEU A 130 4.97 8.96 25.22
N TYR A 131 4.50 8.10 24.32
CA TYR A 131 3.55 8.51 23.28
C TYR A 131 2.25 9.08 23.87
N ALA A 132 1.78 8.53 24.99
CA ALA A 132 0.60 9.03 25.70
C ALA A 132 0.78 10.45 26.30
N SER A 133 2.02 10.95 26.44
CA SER A 133 2.26 12.34 26.86
C SER A 133 2.24 13.35 25.71
N GLY A 134 2.05 12.89 24.46
CA GLY A 134 1.93 13.77 23.28
C GLY A 134 3.27 14.34 22.80
N ASP A 135 4.39 13.71 23.15
CA ASP A 135 5.71 14.10 22.68
C ASP A 135 5.86 13.83 21.17
N LEU A 136 6.38 14.82 20.43
CA LEU A 136 6.58 14.71 18.98
C LEU A 136 7.81 13.86 18.66
N ILE A 137 7.64 12.86 17.77
CA ILE A 137 8.77 12.14 17.17
C ILE A 137 9.32 12.94 16.00
N ASN A 138 10.64 12.98 15.87
CA ASN A 138 11.28 13.29 14.60
C ASN A 138 11.46 12.00 13.79
N PHE A 139 10.68 11.84 12.72
CA PHE A 139 10.68 10.63 11.89
C PHE A 139 12.01 10.39 11.18
N ASP A 140 12.78 11.44 10.89
CA ASP A 140 14.09 11.32 10.21
C ASP A 140 15.09 10.53 11.06
N LEU A 141 14.97 10.63 12.39
CA LEU A 141 15.88 9.99 13.34
C LEU A 141 15.53 8.52 13.59
N ILE A 142 14.36 8.02 13.17
CA ILE A 142 13.96 6.62 13.37
C ILE A 142 14.95 5.67 12.69
N SER A 143 15.48 6.08 11.52
CA SER A 143 16.48 5.31 10.77
C SER A 143 17.79 5.10 11.55
N GLU A 144 18.10 5.97 12.50
CA GLU A 144 19.31 5.93 13.33
C GLU A 144 19.13 5.06 14.60
N TRP A 145 17.90 4.67 14.93
CA TRP A 145 17.60 3.92 16.15
C TRP A 145 18.16 2.50 16.09
N GLN A 146 18.83 2.08 17.16
CA GLN A 146 19.59 0.83 17.18
C GLN A 146 18.72 -0.39 17.49
N PRO A 147 18.85 -1.50 16.74
CA PRO A 147 18.04 -2.70 16.96
C PRO A 147 18.22 -3.35 18.33
N CYS A 148 19.39 -3.20 18.94
CA CYS A 148 19.68 -3.75 20.27
C CYS A 148 18.82 -3.12 21.38
N ASP A 149 18.28 -1.93 21.13
CA ASP A 149 17.43 -1.21 22.08
C ASP A 149 15.95 -1.56 21.90
N PHE A 150 15.58 -2.45 20.98
CA PHE A 150 14.20 -2.88 20.78
C PHE A 150 13.81 -3.98 21.76
N ASP A 151 13.12 -3.61 22.84
CA ASP A 151 12.59 -4.58 23.79
C ASP A 151 11.18 -5.01 23.37
N ILE A 152 11.13 -6.07 22.55
CA ILE A 152 9.86 -6.60 22.05
C ILE A 152 8.89 -7.02 23.16
N LYS A 153 9.38 -7.47 24.33
CA LYS A 153 8.50 -7.90 25.42
C LYS A 153 7.83 -6.69 26.04
N PHE A 154 8.61 -5.67 26.36
CA PHE A 154 8.11 -4.39 26.87
C PHE A 154 7.11 -3.76 25.88
N ILE A 155 7.46 -3.69 24.59
CA ILE A 155 6.59 -3.10 23.57
C ILE A 155 5.30 -3.91 23.39
N THR A 156 5.37 -5.24 23.40
CA THR A 156 4.16 -6.09 23.32
C THR A 156 3.23 -5.84 24.51
N GLU A 157 3.78 -5.72 25.72
CA GLU A 157 3.01 -5.38 26.92
C GLU A 157 2.37 -3.99 26.80
N ALA A 158 3.13 -2.99 26.33
CA ALA A 158 2.64 -1.64 26.11
C ALA A 158 1.48 -1.59 25.09
N ILE A 159 1.57 -2.36 23.99
CA ILE A 159 0.49 -2.48 23.00
C ILE A 159 -0.74 -3.14 23.64
N SER A 160 -0.56 -4.27 24.34
CA SER A 160 -1.67 -5.03 24.92
C SER A 160 -2.46 -4.30 26.01
N THR A 161 -1.87 -3.26 26.60
CA THR A 161 -2.47 -2.43 27.66
C THR A 161 -2.88 -1.05 27.17
N SER A 162 -2.61 -0.72 25.90
CA SER A 162 -2.98 0.55 25.30
C SER A 162 -4.48 0.61 24.98
N ALA A 163 -5.02 1.82 25.06
CA ALA A 163 -6.33 2.18 24.53
C ALA A 163 -6.24 3.25 23.43
N ASP A 164 -5.02 3.65 23.05
CA ASP A 164 -4.74 4.69 22.07
C ASP A 164 -4.33 4.05 20.74
N ALA A 165 -5.33 3.55 20.04
CA ALA A 165 -5.17 2.92 18.74
C ALA A 165 -4.73 3.93 17.66
N GLU A 166 -5.16 5.19 17.75
CA GLU A 166 -4.83 6.25 16.78
C GLU A 166 -3.32 6.50 16.71
N SER A 167 -2.68 6.76 17.86
CA SER A 167 -1.24 7.00 17.91
C SER A 167 -0.44 5.81 17.40
N ILE A 168 -0.86 4.59 17.75
CA ILE A 168 -0.19 3.36 17.32
C ILE A 168 -0.40 3.12 15.81
N ARG A 169 -1.61 3.33 15.29
CA ARG A 169 -1.93 3.24 13.86
C ARG A 169 -1.09 4.22 13.04
N ASN A 170 -0.94 5.45 13.51
CA ASN A 170 -0.19 6.50 12.80
C ASN A 170 1.31 6.21 12.75
N ILE A 171 1.89 5.62 13.80
CA ILE A 171 3.32 5.29 13.82
C ILE A 171 3.64 3.94 13.17
N ALA A 172 2.66 3.03 13.08
CA ALA A 172 2.90 1.65 12.66
C ALA A 172 3.65 1.53 11.32
N PRO A 173 3.33 2.30 10.23
CA PRO A 173 4.09 2.21 8.98
C PRO A 173 5.61 2.41 9.16
N HIS A 174 6.01 3.36 10.02
CA HIS A 174 7.42 3.62 10.31
C HIS A 174 8.06 2.49 11.12
N LEU A 175 7.31 1.94 12.09
CA LEU A 175 7.73 0.75 12.84
C LEU A 175 7.94 -0.45 11.92
N LEU A 176 7.02 -0.71 10.99
CA LEU A 176 7.12 -1.82 10.06
C LEU A 176 8.31 -1.68 9.11
N SER A 177 8.54 -0.49 8.55
CA SER A 177 9.72 -0.23 7.73
C SER A 177 11.00 -0.48 8.52
N TRP A 178 11.10 0.09 9.72
CA TRP A 178 12.29 -0.06 10.56
C TRP A 178 12.54 -1.52 10.97
N LEU A 179 11.48 -2.29 11.29
CA LEU A 179 11.59 -3.72 11.62
C LEU A 179 12.13 -4.52 10.43
N ASP A 180 11.67 -4.24 9.21
CA ASP A 180 12.15 -4.92 8.01
C ASP A 180 13.59 -4.51 7.67
N ASP A 181 13.92 -3.22 7.70
CA ASP A 181 15.27 -2.73 7.40
C ASP A 181 16.32 -3.32 8.34
N ASN A 182 15.96 -3.43 9.62
CA ASN A 182 16.86 -3.94 10.67
C ASN A 182 16.74 -5.46 10.91
N LYS A 183 15.86 -6.17 10.17
CA LYS A 183 15.65 -7.62 10.27
C LYS A 183 15.43 -8.09 11.72
N VAL A 184 14.64 -7.33 12.47
CA VAL A 184 14.36 -7.62 13.89
C VAL A 184 13.49 -8.87 14.02
N GLU A 185 13.88 -9.77 14.91
CA GLU A 185 13.07 -10.95 15.22
C GLU A 185 11.79 -10.54 15.97
N THR A 186 10.64 -10.97 15.45
CA THR A 186 9.32 -10.64 15.99
C THR A 186 8.58 -11.88 16.49
N THR A 187 7.50 -11.67 17.25
CA THR A 187 6.67 -12.75 17.79
C THR A 187 5.22 -12.62 17.33
N SER A 188 4.49 -13.73 17.27
CA SER A 188 3.07 -13.71 16.90
C SER A 188 2.21 -12.89 17.87
N THR A 189 2.57 -12.82 19.16
CA THR A 189 1.86 -12.01 20.17
C THR A 189 2.04 -10.52 19.92
N PHE A 190 3.24 -10.09 19.52
CA PHE A 190 3.50 -8.69 19.13
C PHE A 190 2.60 -8.28 17.95
N TRP A 191 2.58 -9.11 16.90
CA TRP A 191 1.74 -8.86 15.73
C TRP A 191 0.26 -8.85 16.07
N LEU A 192 -0.21 -9.85 16.83
CA LEU A 192 -1.62 -9.96 17.21
C LEU A 192 -2.07 -8.76 18.04
N GLY A 193 -1.25 -8.28 18.98
CA GLY A 193 -1.58 -7.09 19.77
C GLY A 193 -1.80 -5.85 18.91
N LEU A 194 -0.96 -5.62 17.89
CA LEU A 194 -1.15 -4.50 16.94
C LEU A 194 -2.43 -4.67 16.13
N ILE A 195 -2.66 -5.88 15.61
CA ILE A 195 -3.84 -6.22 14.80
C ILE A 195 -5.14 -5.98 15.59
N GLU A 196 -5.21 -6.49 16.82
CA GLU A 196 -6.39 -6.36 17.67
C GLU A 196 -6.63 -4.91 18.09
N LEU A 197 -5.57 -4.19 18.50
CA LEU A 197 -5.69 -2.79 18.89
C LEU A 197 -6.19 -1.91 17.73
N ILE A 198 -5.63 -2.08 16.53
CA ILE A 198 -6.03 -1.31 15.35
C ILE A 198 -7.44 -1.69 14.89
N ALA A 199 -7.84 -2.96 15.02
CA ALA A 199 -9.20 -3.39 14.70
C ALA A 199 -10.26 -2.87 15.68
N MET A 200 -9.87 -2.48 16.89
CA MET A 200 -10.74 -1.84 17.89
C MET A 200 -10.84 -0.31 17.72
N ASP A 201 -10.06 0.29 16.81
CA ASP A 201 -10.14 1.72 16.51
C ASP A 201 -11.49 2.03 15.85
N ASP A 202 -12.24 3.01 16.40
CA ASP A 202 -13.48 3.48 15.80
C ASP A 202 -13.21 4.26 14.49
N GLU A 203 -12.00 4.79 14.33
CA GLU A 203 -11.55 5.51 13.13
C GLU A 203 -10.79 4.58 12.18
N THR A 204 -11.53 3.90 11.31
CA THR A 204 -10.95 3.10 10.22
C THR A 204 -11.01 3.84 8.88
N SER A 205 -10.13 3.43 7.96
CA SER A 205 -10.08 3.97 6.61
C SER A 205 -9.56 2.93 5.63
N TYR A 206 -9.61 3.24 4.34
CA TYR A 206 -8.93 2.47 3.29
C TYR A 206 -7.44 2.20 3.60
N ILE A 207 -6.73 3.14 4.24
CA ILE A 207 -5.32 2.96 4.61
C ILE A 207 -5.18 1.90 5.70
N THR A 208 -6.14 1.81 6.61
CA THR A 208 -6.19 0.81 7.68
C THR A 208 -6.26 -0.61 7.11
N ILE A 209 -6.96 -0.85 6.00
CA ILE A 209 -6.96 -2.16 5.31
C ILE A 209 -5.54 -2.53 4.86
N GLY A 210 -4.82 -1.58 4.26
CA GLY A 210 -3.44 -1.78 3.82
C GLY A 210 -2.51 -2.09 4.99
N LEU A 211 -2.65 -1.38 6.11
CA LEU A 211 -1.89 -1.64 7.33
C LEU A 211 -2.22 -3.03 7.92
N MET A 212 -3.49 -3.39 8.01
CA MET A 212 -3.94 -4.71 8.50
C MET A 212 -3.34 -5.86 7.68
N ARG A 213 -3.29 -5.70 6.35
CA ARG A 213 -2.61 -6.63 5.45
C ARG A 213 -1.15 -6.83 5.88
N ASP A 214 -0.41 -5.76 6.12
CA ASP A 214 1.03 -5.83 6.43
C ASP A 214 1.28 -6.42 7.84
N LEU A 215 0.43 -6.09 8.81
CA LEU A 215 0.51 -6.66 10.16
C LEU A 215 0.19 -8.16 10.18
N ILE A 216 -0.87 -8.59 9.49
CA ILE A 216 -1.23 -10.01 9.40
C ILE A 216 -0.18 -10.77 8.62
N GLN A 217 0.38 -10.17 7.56
CA GLN A 217 1.51 -10.74 6.84
C GLN A 217 2.72 -10.98 7.77
N GLY A 218 3.00 -10.05 8.69
CA GLY A 218 3.99 -10.22 9.76
C GLY A 218 3.67 -11.41 10.66
N LEU A 219 2.43 -11.52 11.15
CA LEU A 219 1.97 -12.67 11.95
C LEU A 219 2.13 -14.00 11.20
N LEU A 220 1.71 -14.06 9.94
CA LEU A 220 1.76 -15.27 9.11
C LEU A 220 3.18 -15.74 8.81
N ASN A 221 4.15 -14.81 8.80
CA ASN A 221 5.57 -15.10 8.64
C ASN A 221 6.28 -15.50 9.95
N THR A 222 5.60 -15.44 11.10
CA THR A 222 6.13 -15.91 12.39
C THR A 222 5.45 -17.21 12.83
N PRO A 223 6.08 -18.05 13.66
CA PRO A 223 5.39 -19.17 14.29
C PRO A 223 4.21 -18.71 15.13
N HIS A 224 2.99 -19.13 14.78
CA HIS A 224 1.75 -18.73 15.44
C HIS A 224 0.81 -19.93 15.66
N SER A 225 -0.07 -19.85 16.66
CA SER A 225 -1.07 -20.89 16.94
C SER A 225 -2.29 -20.81 16.01
N LYS A 226 -3.21 -21.79 16.10
CA LYS A 226 -4.49 -21.73 15.38
C LYS A 226 -5.35 -20.59 15.92
N GLU A 227 -5.34 -20.38 17.22
CA GLU A 227 -6.10 -19.34 17.92
C GLU A 227 -5.62 -17.96 17.50
N GLN A 228 -4.31 -17.72 17.47
CA GLN A 228 -3.74 -16.45 17.00
C GLN A 228 -4.07 -16.17 15.53
N TYR A 229 -4.06 -17.20 14.69
CA TYR A 229 -4.54 -17.08 13.31
C TYR A 229 -6.01 -16.67 13.27
N SER A 230 -6.89 -17.37 14.00
CA SER A 230 -8.32 -17.08 14.03
C SER A 230 -8.60 -15.66 14.50
N SER A 231 -7.99 -15.22 15.61
CA SER A 231 -8.16 -13.85 16.14
C SER A 231 -7.71 -12.79 15.14
N ALA A 232 -6.61 -13.01 14.42
CA ALA A 232 -6.14 -12.07 13.40
C ALA A 232 -7.12 -11.95 12.21
N ILE A 233 -7.70 -13.07 11.77
CA ILE A 233 -8.70 -13.05 10.69
C ILE A 233 -10.02 -12.42 11.16
N GLU A 234 -10.44 -12.68 12.39
CA GLU A 234 -11.63 -12.05 13.00
C GLU A 234 -11.45 -10.53 13.13
N ALA A 235 -10.30 -10.07 13.61
CA ALA A 235 -9.96 -8.65 13.68
C ALA A 235 -9.98 -7.99 12.29
N PHE A 236 -9.42 -8.66 11.28
CA PHE A 236 -9.51 -8.17 9.90
C PHE A 236 -10.95 -8.11 9.38
N GLU A 237 -11.76 -9.10 9.72
CA GLU A 237 -13.16 -9.15 9.33
C GLU A 237 -13.98 -7.98 9.90
N VAL A 238 -13.68 -7.56 11.13
CA VAL A 238 -14.26 -6.35 11.72
C VAL A 238 -13.93 -5.11 10.88
N VAL A 239 -12.66 -4.91 10.53
CA VAL A 239 -12.24 -3.77 9.70
C VAL A 239 -12.87 -3.83 8.31
N VAL A 240 -12.90 -5.01 7.68
CA VAL A 240 -13.53 -5.20 6.36
C VAL A 240 -15.02 -4.87 6.39
N LYS A 241 -15.76 -5.27 7.43
CA LYS A 241 -17.20 -4.98 7.53
C LYS A 241 -17.50 -3.49 7.49
N VAL A 242 -16.65 -2.67 8.10
CA VAL A 242 -16.82 -1.21 8.13
C VAL A 242 -16.36 -0.60 6.81
N GLU A 243 -15.21 -1.02 6.30
CA GLU A 243 -14.51 -0.34 5.21
C GLU A 243 -14.79 -0.91 3.81
N ILE A 244 -15.55 -1.99 3.67
CA ILE A 244 -15.85 -2.60 2.36
C ILE A 244 -16.65 -1.65 1.47
N SER A 245 -16.05 -1.32 0.33
CA SER A 245 -16.57 -0.39 -0.67
C SER A 245 -16.00 -0.74 -2.04
N ARG A 246 -16.48 -0.12 -3.12
CA ARG A 246 -15.88 -0.28 -4.46
C ARG A 246 -14.38 0.07 -4.48
N LYS A 247 -13.98 1.07 -3.69
CA LYS A 247 -12.58 1.53 -3.61
C LYS A 247 -11.69 0.50 -2.89
N SER A 248 -12.17 -0.08 -1.80
CA SER A 248 -11.38 -0.99 -0.96
C SER A 248 -11.44 -2.45 -1.40
N LEU A 249 -12.49 -2.85 -2.12
CA LEU A 249 -12.70 -4.23 -2.57
C LEU A 249 -11.47 -4.82 -3.30
N PRO A 250 -10.82 -4.14 -4.26
CA PRO A 250 -9.62 -4.70 -4.91
C PRO A 250 -8.54 -5.10 -3.90
N VAL A 251 -8.22 -4.25 -2.92
CA VAL A 251 -7.20 -4.51 -1.90
C VAL A 251 -7.62 -5.63 -0.96
N ILE A 252 -8.89 -5.69 -0.58
CA ILE A 252 -9.45 -6.78 0.25
C ILE A 252 -9.32 -8.12 -0.49
N ILE A 253 -9.55 -8.14 -1.81
CA ILE A 253 -9.38 -9.33 -2.64
C ILE A 253 -7.91 -9.71 -2.79
N GLU A 254 -7.01 -8.76 -3.06
CA GLU A 254 -5.56 -9.04 -3.08
C GLU A 254 -5.09 -9.65 -1.76
N PHE A 255 -5.63 -9.16 -0.63
CA PHE A 255 -5.30 -9.73 0.67
C PHE A 255 -5.95 -11.12 0.86
N SER A 256 -7.17 -11.35 0.39
CA SER A 256 -7.80 -12.68 0.42
C SER A 256 -7.00 -13.71 -0.40
N GLU A 257 -6.43 -13.29 -1.54
CA GLU A 257 -5.48 -14.11 -2.32
C GLU A 257 -4.22 -14.43 -1.50
N MET A 258 -3.65 -13.44 -0.80
CA MET A 258 -2.49 -13.66 0.06
C MET A 258 -2.83 -14.61 1.22
N LEU A 259 -3.99 -14.48 1.88
CA LEU A 259 -4.41 -15.42 2.92
C LEU A 259 -4.51 -16.85 2.39
N PHE A 260 -5.04 -17.02 1.17
CA PHE A 260 -5.09 -18.31 0.49
C PHE A 260 -3.70 -18.88 0.19
N ASP A 261 -2.68 -18.03 0.06
CA ASP A 261 -1.30 -18.46 -0.14
C ASP A 261 -0.65 -19.05 1.12
N TYR A 262 -1.20 -18.81 2.31
CA TYR A 262 -0.73 -19.40 3.55
C TYR A 262 -1.48 -20.68 3.91
N ALA A 263 -0.87 -21.50 4.77
CA ALA A 263 -1.55 -22.68 5.30
C ALA A 263 -2.74 -22.25 6.17
N ILE A 264 -3.96 -22.49 5.68
CA ILE A 264 -5.20 -22.14 6.38
C ILE A 264 -5.34 -23.01 7.63
N LYS A 265 -5.18 -22.41 8.82
CA LYS A 265 -5.30 -23.11 10.11
C LYS A 265 -6.73 -23.22 10.61
N SER A 266 -7.61 -22.31 10.19
CA SER A 266 -9.03 -22.26 10.56
C SER A 266 -9.88 -21.91 9.35
N PRO A 267 -10.25 -22.91 8.51
CA PRO A 267 -11.08 -22.69 7.33
C PRO A 267 -12.45 -22.07 7.68
N GLU A 268 -13.01 -22.42 8.83
CA GLU A 268 -14.29 -21.90 9.32
C GLU A 268 -14.29 -20.37 9.48
N VAL A 269 -13.26 -19.79 10.09
CA VAL A 269 -13.14 -18.33 10.28
C VAL A 269 -12.84 -17.62 8.97
N LEU A 270 -12.09 -18.23 8.06
CA LEU A 270 -11.86 -17.62 6.75
C LEU A 270 -13.13 -17.64 5.88
N ARG A 271 -13.86 -18.77 5.85
CA ARG A 271 -14.99 -18.99 4.94
C ARG A 271 -16.26 -18.27 5.35
N TYR A 272 -16.63 -18.32 6.63
CA TYR A 272 -17.99 -17.94 7.04
C TYR A 272 -18.14 -16.46 7.41
N PRO A 273 -17.32 -15.88 8.30
CA PRO A 273 -17.45 -14.45 8.59
C PRO A 273 -16.82 -13.59 7.48
N LEU A 274 -15.54 -13.81 7.16
CA LEU A 274 -14.82 -12.94 6.22
C LEU A 274 -15.28 -13.14 4.76
N TRP A 275 -15.08 -14.33 4.21
CA TRP A 275 -15.34 -14.57 2.79
C TRP A 275 -16.82 -14.40 2.42
N ASN A 276 -17.75 -14.86 3.27
CA ASN A 276 -19.17 -14.68 3.02
C ASN A 276 -19.59 -13.19 3.02
N GLY A 277 -18.99 -12.37 3.89
CA GLY A 277 -19.23 -10.92 3.89
C GLY A 277 -18.75 -10.27 2.58
N ILE A 278 -17.56 -10.64 2.11
CA ILE A 278 -17.01 -10.22 0.82
C ILE A 278 -17.92 -10.66 -0.34
N CYS A 279 -18.36 -11.92 -0.34
CA CYS A 279 -19.29 -12.44 -1.35
C CYS A 279 -20.62 -11.69 -1.35
N GLN A 280 -21.22 -11.45 -0.19
CA GLN A 280 -22.49 -10.74 -0.08
C GLN A 280 -22.40 -9.32 -0.63
N TYR A 281 -21.35 -8.58 -0.28
CA TYR A 281 -21.09 -7.26 -0.85
C TYR A 281 -20.92 -7.34 -2.37
N SER A 282 -20.11 -8.30 -2.84
CA SER A 282 -19.78 -8.46 -4.26
C SER A 282 -20.99 -8.84 -5.11
N ILE A 283 -21.85 -9.75 -4.62
CA ILE A 283 -23.11 -10.12 -5.27
C ILE A 283 -24.02 -8.89 -5.41
N THR A 284 -24.14 -8.09 -4.35
CA THR A 284 -25.01 -6.90 -4.33
C THR A 284 -24.57 -5.86 -5.36
N HIS A 285 -23.27 -5.76 -5.63
CA HIS A 285 -22.68 -4.77 -6.54
C HIS A 285 -22.09 -5.40 -7.80
N TRP A 286 -22.52 -6.61 -8.17
CA TRP A 286 -21.81 -7.42 -9.18
C TRP A 286 -21.62 -6.72 -10.52
N SER A 287 -22.67 -6.07 -11.04
CA SER A 287 -22.65 -5.34 -12.31
C SER A 287 -21.67 -4.16 -12.34
N ASP A 288 -21.24 -3.69 -11.17
CA ASP A 288 -20.36 -2.55 -11.00
C ASP A 288 -18.90 -2.93 -10.72
N ILE A 289 -18.62 -4.23 -10.60
CA ILE A 289 -17.29 -4.76 -10.36
C ILE A 289 -16.67 -5.06 -11.72
N ASP A 290 -15.43 -4.59 -11.93
CA ASP A 290 -14.69 -4.82 -13.17
C ASP A 290 -14.55 -6.32 -13.47
N PHE A 291 -14.57 -6.68 -14.75
CA PHE A 291 -14.55 -8.05 -15.23
C PHE A 291 -13.38 -8.88 -14.67
N GLU A 292 -12.22 -8.26 -14.53
CA GLU A 292 -11.01 -8.91 -14.04
C GLU A 292 -11.12 -9.22 -12.55
N LEU A 293 -11.70 -8.31 -11.78
CA LEU A 293 -11.96 -8.55 -10.36
C LEU A 293 -13.08 -9.58 -10.16
N GLN A 294 -14.11 -9.57 -11.00
CA GLN A 294 -15.13 -10.65 -11.04
C GLN A 294 -14.50 -12.02 -11.33
N THR A 295 -13.52 -12.07 -12.23
CA THR A 295 -12.80 -13.31 -12.56
C THR A 295 -12.04 -13.85 -11.35
N VAL A 296 -11.34 -12.98 -10.61
CA VAL A 296 -10.63 -13.36 -9.38
C VAL A 296 -11.59 -13.75 -8.26
N LEU A 297 -12.71 -13.04 -8.08
CA LEU A 297 -13.75 -13.39 -7.12
C LEU A 297 -14.29 -14.80 -7.33
N LYS A 298 -14.64 -15.14 -8.59
CA LYS A 298 -15.08 -16.49 -8.97
C LYS A 298 -14.00 -17.54 -8.70
N TRP A 299 -12.74 -17.22 -9.04
CA TRP A 299 -11.62 -18.12 -8.79
C TRP A 299 -11.44 -18.37 -7.28
N LEU A 300 -11.44 -17.32 -6.47
CA LEU A 300 -11.29 -17.43 -5.02
C LEU A 300 -12.45 -18.18 -4.38
N ASP A 301 -13.69 -17.94 -4.81
CA ASP A 301 -14.86 -18.61 -4.25
C ASP A 301 -14.76 -20.13 -4.40
N LYS A 302 -14.35 -20.59 -5.59
CA LYS A 302 -14.12 -22.00 -5.88
C LYS A 302 -13.03 -22.63 -4.99
N HIS A 303 -12.06 -21.84 -4.52
CA HIS A 303 -10.91 -22.36 -3.76
C HIS A 303 -11.05 -22.19 -2.25
N ILE A 304 -11.64 -21.07 -1.80
CA ILE A 304 -11.90 -20.78 -0.39
C ILE A 304 -13.15 -21.53 0.08
N ALA A 305 -14.25 -21.47 -0.69
CA ALA A 305 -15.55 -22.00 -0.31
C ALA A 305 -16.24 -22.79 -1.47
N PRO A 306 -15.64 -23.91 -1.94
CA PRO A 306 -16.10 -24.66 -3.12
C PRO A 306 -17.56 -25.12 -3.06
N GLU A 307 -18.11 -25.30 -1.86
CA GLU A 307 -19.49 -25.74 -1.62
C GLU A 307 -20.52 -24.62 -1.85
N ASN A 308 -20.11 -23.35 -1.66
CA ASN A 308 -21.04 -22.20 -1.64
C ASN A 308 -21.44 -21.75 -3.04
N LYS A 309 -20.51 -21.77 -3.99
CA LYS A 309 -20.75 -21.38 -5.40
C LYS A 309 -21.48 -20.05 -5.50
N SER A 310 -21.03 -19.08 -4.71
CA SER A 310 -21.69 -17.80 -4.46
C SER A 310 -21.93 -17.01 -5.74
N PHE A 311 -21.10 -17.20 -6.78
CA PHE A 311 -21.18 -16.46 -8.04
C PHE A 311 -21.73 -17.26 -9.23
N ASP A 312 -22.04 -18.56 -9.08
CA ASP A 312 -22.46 -19.43 -10.21
C ASP A 312 -23.78 -18.95 -10.86
N HIS A 313 -24.70 -18.41 -10.06
CA HIS A 313 -26.00 -17.92 -10.51
C HIS A 313 -25.94 -16.50 -11.11
N LEU A 314 -24.83 -15.79 -10.92
CA LEU A 314 -24.58 -14.45 -11.47
C LEU A 314 -24.01 -14.52 -12.90
N VAL A 315 -23.87 -15.72 -13.44
CA VAL A 315 -23.78 -15.96 -14.88
C VAL A 315 -25.16 -15.68 -15.48
N ILE A 316 -25.55 -14.40 -15.51
CA ILE A 316 -26.69 -13.96 -16.30
C ILE A 316 -26.28 -14.06 -17.77
N GLU A 317 -27.18 -14.61 -18.55
CA GLU A 317 -27.14 -14.85 -19.99
C GLU A 317 -26.83 -13.57 -20.80
N ASP A 318 -25.57 -13.13 -20.83
CA ASP A 318 -25.04 -12.23 -21.87
C ASP A 318 -24.49 -13.03 -23.05
N SER A 319 -25.14 -14.14 -23.40
CA SER A 319 -24.98 -14.79 -24.70
C SER A 319 -25.64 -13.99 -25.84
N SER A 320 -26.01 -12.72 -25.62
CA SER A 320 -26.62 -11.87 -26.65
C SER A 320 -26.23 -10.39 -26.66
N SER A 321 -25.20 -9.95 -25.91
CA SER A 321 -24.72 -8.56 -26.02
C SER A 321 -23.26 -8.39 -25.55
N ASN A 322 -22.31 -8.85 -26.38
CA ASN A 322 -20.97 -8.26 -26.64
C ASN A 322 -20.01 -9.31 -27.25
N GLU A 323 -20.44 -10.00 -28.32
CA GLU A 323 -19.52 -10.63 -29.28
C GLU A 323 -18.80 -9.59 -30.17
N GLU A 324 -18.76 -8.32 -29.77
CA GLU A 324 -17.93 -7.31 -30.42
C GLU A 324 -16.47 -7.55 -30.02
N THR A 325 -15.80 -8.38 -30.81
CA THR A 325 -14.32 -8.44 -30.97
C THR A 325 -13.51 -8.67 -29.71
N LYS A 326 -13.69 -9.81 -29.02
CA LYS A 326 -12.65 -10.30 -28.12
C LYS A 326 -11.40 -10.59 -28.94
N VAL A 327 -10.32 -9.81 -28.73
CA VAL A 327 -9.04 -10.00 -29.42
C VAL A 327 -8.56 -11.42 -29.17
N SER A 328 -8.36 -12.21 -30.23
CA SER A 328 -7.80 -13.56 -30.09
C SER A 328 -6.33 -13.47 -29.71
N LEU A 329 -5.95 -14.18 -28.65
CA LEU A 329 -4.57 -14.36 -28.21
C LEU A 329 -4.08 -15.80 -28.46
N GLU A 330 -4.71 -16.51 -29.39
CA GLU A 330 -4.29 -17.86 -29.78
C GLU A 330 -2.83 -17.84 -30.27
N ASP A 331 -2.04 -18.80 -29.78
CA ASP A 331 -0.60 -18.94 -30.05
C ASP A 331 0.28 -17.76 -29.60
N LYS A 332 -0.28 -16.77 -28.89
CA LYS A 332 0.49 -15.65 -28.34
C LYS A 332 1.20 -16.03 -27.05
N LEU A 333 2.42 -15.51 -26.89
CA LEU A 333 3.21 -15.66 -25.66
C LEU A 333 3.05 -14.43 -24.77
N ILE A 334 2.41 -14.61 -23.61
CA ILE A 334 2.39 -13.64 -22.52
C ILE A 334 3.52 -13.97 -21.55
N GLY A 335 4.47 -13.04 -21.39
CA GLY A 335 5.47 -13.08 -20.34
C GLY A 335 5.01 -12.28 -19.13
N ILE A 336 5.05 -12.88 -17.93
CA ILE A 336 4.71 -12.19 -16.67
C ILE A 336 5.92 -12.23 -15.76
N SER A 337 6.40 -11.05 -15.35
CA SER A 337 7.48 -10.88 -14.38
C SER A 337 6.93 -10.31 -13.08
N THR A 338 6.96 -11.11 -12.00
CA THR A 338 6.46 -10.72 -10.67
C THR A 338 7.23 -11.46 -9.57
N LEU A 339 7.50 -10.80 -8.44
CA LEU A 339 8.01 -11.50 -7.25
C LEU A 339 6.90 -12.18 -6.43
N THR A 340 5.63 -11.89 -6.73
CA THR A 340 4.48 -12.56 -6.12
C THR A 340 4.13 -13.81 -6.94
N GLU A 341 4.93 -14.86 -6.83
CA GLU A 341 4.87 -16.04 -7.72
C GLU A 341 3.46 -16.65 -7.79
N LYS A 342 2.78 -16.80 -6.65
CA LYS A 342 1.45 -17.41 -6.58
C LYS A 342 0.37 -16.55 -7.24
N ALA A 343 0.45 -15.22 -7.13
CA ALA A 343 -0.42 -14.31 -7.86
C ALA A 343 -0.19 -14.43 -9.37
N GLY A 344 1.08 -14.57 -9.81
CA GLY A 344 1.42 -14.83 -11.20
C GLY A 344 0.87 -16.16 -11.72
N GLN A 345 0.94 -17.22 -10.92
CA GLN A 345 0.37 -18.54 -11.26
C GLN A 345 -1.16 -18.48 -11.43
N ARG A 346 -1.85 -17.82 -10.50
CA ARG A 346 -3.31 -17.58 -10.60
C ARG A 346 -3.69 -16.78 -11.82
N ALA A 347 -3.00 -15.67 -12.08
CA ALA A 347 -3.23 -14.85 -13.25
C ALA A 347 -2.99 -15.66 -14.54
N ALA A 348 -1.95 -16.49 -14.60
CA ALA A 348 -1.70 -17.37 -15.74
C ALA A 348 -2.84 -18.36 -15.99
N GLU A 349 -3.33 -19.03 -14.94
CA GLU A 349 -4.47 -19.96 -15.03
C GLU A 349 -5.72 -19.24 -15.55
N MET A 350 -6.04 -18.07 -14.98
CA MET A 350 -7.21 -17.29 -15.39
C MET A 350 -7.08 -16.78 -16.82
N LEU A 351 -5.92 -16.27 -17.22
CA LEU A 351 -5.66 -15.82 -18.60
C LEU A 351 -5.80 -16.97 -19.61
N GLN A 352 -5.28 -18.16 -19.27
CA GLN A 352 -5.43 -19.35 -20.12
C GLN A 352 -6.89 -19.82 -20.24
N SER A 353 -7.70 -19.62 -19.19
CA SER A 353 -9.14 -19.86 -19.24
C SER A 353 -9.89 -18.79 -20.05
N LEU A 354 -9.44 -17.53 -19.99
CA LEU A 354 -10.08 -16.39 -20.67
C LEU A 354 -9.76 -16.34 -22.16
N PHE A 355 -8.56 -16.77 -22.56
CA PHE A 355 -8.03 -16.76 -23.92
C PHE A 355 -7.49 -18.14 -24.29
N PRO A 356 -8.35 -19.05 -24.80
CA PRO A 356 -7.92 -20.38 -25.20
C PRO A 356 -6.77 -20.34 -26.20
N GLY A 357 -5.76 -21.19 -26.00
CA GLY A 357 -4.58 -21.27 -26.87
C GLY A 357 -3.45 -20.29 -26.55
N VAL A 358 -3.62 -19.38 -25.59
CA VAL A 358 -2.54 -18.49 -25.15
C VAL A 358 -1.48 -19.24 -24.35
N LEU A 359 -0.21 -18.89 -24.56
CA LEU A 359 0.92 -19.38 -23.79
C LEU A 359 1.29 -18.36 -22.73
N VAL A 360 1.32 -18.75 -21.47
CA VAL A 360 1.76 -17.88 -20.37
C VAL A 360 3.06 -18.42 -19.77
N LYS A 361 4.09 -17.57 -19.67
CA LYS A 361 5.36 -17.89 -19.01
C LYS A 361 5.65 -16.91 -17.88
N LEU A 362 6.02 -17.47 -16.73
CA LEU A 362 6.31 -16.71 -15.52
C LEU A 362 7.81 -16.57 -15.28
N ASN A 363 8.22 -15.40 -14.77
CA ASN A 363 9.54 -15.15 -14.21
C ASN A 363 9.40 -14.43 -12.85
N HIS A 364 10.21 -14.85 -11.87
CA HIS A 364 10.23 -14.32 -10.51
C HIS A 364 11.65 -13.93 -10.07
N ASP A 365 12.54 -13.68 -11.03
CA ASP A 365 13.94 -13.41 -10.75
C ASP A 365 14.08 -11.97 -10.21
N LYS A 366 14.78 -11.84 -9.06
CA LYS A 366 15.08 -10.53 -8.43
C LYS A 366 16.15 -9.73 -9.19
N VAL A 367 16.77 -10.31 -10.20
CA VAL A 367 17.89 -9.71 -10.94
C VAL A 367 17.74 -9.98 -12.43
N ALA A 368 18.57 -9.29 -13.22
CA ALA A 368 18.58 -9.37 -14.67
C ALA A 368 19.19 -10.69 -15.21
N THR A 369 18.48 -11.81 -15.03
CA THR A 369 18.90 -13.13 -15.53
C THR A 369 18.68 -13.27 -17.04
N ASP A 370 19.39 -14.20 -17.67
CA ASP A 370 19.16 -14.54 -19.07
C ASP A 370 17.75 -15.08 -19.31
N LYS A 371 17.16 -15.77 -18.33
CA LYS A 371 15.76 -16.23 -18.39
C LYS A 371 14.79 -15.06 -18.50
N LEU A 372 14.96 -14.03 -17.66
CA LEU A 372 14.13 -12.83 -17.67
C LEU A 372 14.30 -12.06 -18.99
N LYS A 373 15.55 -11.86 -19.43
CA LYS A 373 15.87 -11.16 -20.69
C LYS A 373 15.27 -11.87 -21.90
N ASN A 374 15.44 -13.19 -21.98
CA ASN A 374 14.89 -14.00 -23.07
C ASN A 374 13.36 -13.96 -23.08
N LEU A 375 12.71 -14.00 -21.90
CA LEU A 375 11.26 -13.86 -21.82
C LEU A 375 10.81 -12.48 -22.29
N ALA A 376 11.46 -11.41 -21.82
CA ALA A 376 11.16 -10.03 -22.22
C ALA A 376 11.32 -9.79 -23.73
N SER A 377 12.30 -10.44 -24.37
CA SER A 377 12.52 -10.32 -25.81
C SER A 377 11.62 -11.18 -26.69
N SER A 378 11.08 -12.29 -26.15
CA SER A 378 10.33 -13.28 -26.95
C SER A 378 8.83 -13.24 -26.76
N ALA A 379 8.34 -12.62 -25.68
CA ALA A 379 6.91 -12.49 -25.44
C ALA A 379 6.26 -11.51 -26.42
N ASP A 380 5.09 -11.87 -26.94
CA ASP A 380 4.22 -10.95 -27.70
C ASP A 380 3.66 -9.85 -26.78
N TYR A 381 3.37 -10.20 -25.52
CA TYR A 381 2.94 -9.27 -24.48
C TYR A 381 3.78 -9.50 -23.23
N PHE A 382 4.43 -8.45 -22.72
CA PHE A 382 5.27 -8.56 -21.53
C PHE A 382 4.75 -7.71 -20.39
N ILE A 383 4.24 -8.37 -19.36
CA ILE A 383 3.70 -7.78 -18.14
C ILE A 383 4.78 -7.73 -17.06
N PHE A 384 5.04 -6.55 -16.51
CA PHE A 384 6.00 -6.33 -15.45
C PHE A 384 5.30 -5.75 -14.20
N CYS A 385 5.26 -6.52 -13.12
CA CYS A 385 4.69 -6.11 -11.84
C CYS A 385 5.72 -5.28 -11.06
N ASN A 386 5.85 -4.00 -11.38
CA ASN A 386 6.85 -3.09 -10.79
C ASN A 386 6.71 -2.95 -9.26
N LYS A 387 5.50 -2.91 -8.71
CA LYS A 387 5.26 -2.77 -7.27
C LYS A 387 5.81 -3.92 -6.43
N SER A 388 6.12 -5.05 -7.06
CA SER A 388 6.79 -6.19 -6.41
C SER A 388 8.20 -6.42 -6.93
N ALA A 389 8.73 -5.62 -7.86
CA ALA A 389 9.99 -5.92 -8.53
C ALA A 389 11.23 -5.34 -7.83
N ALA A 390 12.37 -6.01 -8.00
CA ALA A 390 13.67 -5.49 -7.59
C ALA A 390 14.24 -4.54 -8.66
N HIS A 391 14.90 -3.46 -8.22
CA HIS A 391 15.40 -2.37 -9.08
C HIS A 391 16.26 -2.86 -10.27
N GLN A 392 17.10 -3.87 -10.04
CA GLN A 392 18.00 -4.40 -11.08
C GLN A 392 17.28 -5.15 -12.21
N SER A 393 16.14 -5.80 -11.94
CA SER A 393 15.39 -6.51 -12.98
C SER A 393 14.61 -5.53 -13.88
N TYR A 394 14.13 -4.42 -13.33
CA TYR A 394 13.40 -3.38 -14.07
C TYR A 394 14.20 -2.78 -15.23
N TYR A 395 15.40 -2.26 -14.97
CA TYR A 395 16.21 -1.60 -15.99
C TYR A 395 16.63 -2.54 -17.12
N ALA A 396 16.91 -3.81 -16.79
CA ALA A 396 17.28 -4.80 -17.78
C ALA A 396 16.13 -5.13 -18.74
N VAL A 397 14.90 -5.24 -18.23
CA VAL A 397 13.71 -5.46 -19.07
C VAL A 397 13.44 -4.23 -19.94
N LYS A 398 13.49 -3.01 -19.36
CA LYS A 398 13.25 -1.74 -20.07
C LYS A 398 14.21 -1.50 -21.23
N ALA A 399 15.44 -2.00 -21.11
CA ALA A 399 16.43 -1.93 -22.20
C ALA A 399 16.08 -2.85 -23.38
N ILE A 400 15.32 -3.93 -23.14
CA ILE A 400 15.01 -4.98 -24.11
C ILE A 400 13.64 -4.77 -24.75
N ASN A 401 12.63 -4.50 -23.94
CA ASN A 401 11.26 -4.34 -24.38
C ASN A 401 10.78 -2.92 -24.05
N LYS A 402 10.31 -2.20 -25.09
CA LYS A 402 9.81 -0.82 -24.96
C LYS A 402 8.32 -0.74 -24.70
N ASP A 403 7.59 -1.83 -24.98
CA ASP A 403 6.13 -1.94 -24.88
C ASP A 403 5.77 -2.77 -23.65
N ILE A 404 6.34 -2.41 -22.50
CA ILE A 404 6.09 -3.08 -21.22
C ILE A 404 4.70 -2.70 -20.72
N ILE A 405 3.92 -3.72 -20.38
CA ILE A 405 2.63 -3.59 -19.71
C ILE A 405 2.90 -3.56 -18.20
N TYR A 406 2.47 -2.50 -17.51
CA TYR A 406 2.69 -2.34 -16.07
C TYR A 406 1.42 -2.65 -15.29
N CYS A 407 1.59 -3.30 -14.13
CA CYS A 407 0.49 -3.57 -13.20
C CYS A 407 0.39 -2.48 -12.13
N ASP A 408 -0.83 -2.05 -11.81
CA ASP A 408 -1.10 -1.10 -10.73
C ASP A 408 -1.16 -1.73 -9.33
N GLY A 409 -1.17 -3.06 -9.23
CA GLY A 409 -1.29 -3.84 -7.99
C GLY A 409 -0.37 -5.05 -7.94
N LYS A 410 -0.45 -5.83 -6.86
CA LYS A 410 0.37 -7.04 -6.61
C LYS A 410 -0.41 -8.34 -6.79
N GLY A 411 -1.74 -8.28 -6.81
CA GLY A 411 -2.62 -9.43 -6.95
C GLY A 411 -2.86 -9.85 -8.41
N SER A 412 -3.59 -10.96 -8.57
CA SER A 412 -3.86 -11.51 -9.91
C SER A 412 -4.81 -10.64 -10.72
N SER A 413 -5.78 -9.96 -10.08
CA SER A 413 -6.72 -9.06 -10.74
C SER A 413 -6.00 -7.92 -11.45
N SER A 414 -4.97 -7.34 -10.83
CA SER A 414 -4.17 -6.29 -11.46
C SER A 414 -3.38 -6.79 -12.66
N ILE A 415 -2.93 -8.05 -12.67
CA ILE A 415 -2.20 -8.63 -13.80
C ILE A 415 -3.16 -8.85 -14.97
N ILE A 416 -4.34 -9.40 -14.71
CA ILE A 416 -5.36 -9.64 -15.74
C ILE A 416 -5.81 -8.30 -16.33
N ARG A 417 -6.11 -7.30 -15.48
CA ARG A 417 -6.53 -5.95 -15.88
C ARG A 417 -5.50 -5.25 -16.75
N ALA A 418 -4.22 -5.32 -16.36
CA ALA A 418 -3.16 -4.68 -17.15
C ALA A 418 -3.09 -5.22 -18.58
N LEU A 419 -3.37 -6.51 -18.78
CA LEU A 419 -3.44 -7.08 -20.13
C LEU A 419 -4.72 -6.69 -20.85
N THR A 420 -5.88 -6.83 -20.21
CA THR A 420 -7.18 -6.56 -20.85
C THR A 420 -7.31 -5.09 -21.25
N ASP A 421 -6.86 -4.17 -20.39
CA ASP A 421 -6.78 -2.74 -20.71
C ASP A 421 -5.82 -2.42 -21.86
N PHE A 422 -4.78 -3.25 -22.06
CA PHE A 422 -3.80 -3.04 -23.14
C PHE A 422 -4.30 -3.53 -24.51
N ILE A 423 -5.09 -4.60 -24.53
CA ILE A 423 -5.58 -5.22 -25.77
C ILE A 423 -6.91 -4.65 -26.25
N ASN A 424 -7.65 -3.97 -25.37
CA ASN A 424 -8.85 -3.20 -25.69
C ASN A 424 -8.47 -1.79 -26.13
#